data_AF-A0A7R7I8J4-F1
#
_entry.id   AF-A0A7R7I8J4-F1
#
_cell.length_a   1.000
_cell.length_b   1.000
_cell.length_c   1.000
_cell.angle_alpha   90.00
_cell.angle_beta   90.00
_cell.angle_gamma   90.00
#
_symmetry.space_group_name_H-M   'P 1'
#
loop_
_entity.id
_entity.type
_entity.pdbx_description
1 polymer ?
#
loop_
_entity_poly.entity_id
_entity_poly.type
_entity_poly.pdbx_seq_one_letter_code
_entity_poly.pdbx_strand_id
1 'polypeptide(L)'
;MASRTVVGRTMAGAVLCAALAVFAGAGRADSALSLKELSPNGADACFGRVYDAAHLKAHPHQKVARIFFYYGHDPVSRPNEEPPANQDNSYNGFLTTTVRDAEKPEWASGWCNKNDASDPSSGIRCGMDCDRTLASLKVDDKGKLLLSDLSPDIYLDPDASESMSKAEYNKQALGSEDDNFKLDPMPADSCKAEFARIDPIDPALGDPLRVRLKPDQPFCFGRDYDDQHLKSHPSQLTKSIRVFRGPIELAAFAAGGDAANWPDGADIAVSVTTRQKGAKITQTYSCQGEADQWRCSASAKMSDFPCDISQKEIFLKRGPNGTMMVANPNNAVAAVDLCSKTANGKTKSDDKVFRLQPMPQSACAP
;
A
#
# COMPACT_ATOMS: atom_id res chain seq x y z
N MET A 1 -64.75 -16.66 -41.17
CA MET A 1 -64.64 -15.19 -41.21
C MET A 1 -63.30 -14.79 -40.60
N ALA A 2 -62.54 -13.97 -41.35
CA ALA A 2 -61.28 -13.28 -41.06
C ALA A 2 -60.07 -14.10 -40.52
N SER A 3 -59.00 -14.31 -41.30
CA SER A 3 -57.83 -13.40 -41.58
C SER A 3 -56.80 -13.45 -40.42
N ARG A 4 -55.48 -13.58 -40.55
CA ARG A 4 -54.43 -13.19 -41.54
C ARG A 4 -53.18 -14.09 -41.33
N THR A 5 -52.45 -14.57 -42.35
CA THR A 5 -51.28 -13.97 -43.06
C THR A 5 -50.08 -13.61 -42.14
N VAL A 6 -48.78 -13.82 -42.40
CA VAL A 6 -47.94 -14.03 -43.61
C VAL A 6 -46.65 -14.85 -43.26
N VAL A 7 -46.16 -15.55 -44.29
CA VAL A 7 -44.88 -16.27 -44.49
C VAL A 7 -43.68 -15.33 -44.62
N GLY A 8 -42.46 -15.79 -44.26
CA GLY A 8 -41.27 -15.29 -44.98
C GLY A 8 -39.91 -15.48 -44.33
N ARG A 9 -39.25 -16.61 -44.61
CA ARG A 9 -37.79 -16.77 -44.49
C ARG A 9 -37.11 -16.29 -45.78
N THR A 10 -35.97 -15.62 -45.66
CA THR A 10 -34.96 -15.55 -46.73
C THR A 10 -33.56 -15.66 -46.14
N MET A 11 -32.74 -16.49 -46.79
CA MET A 11 -31.31 -16.64 -46.61
C MET A 11 -30.55 -15.78 -47.62
N ALA A 12 -29.29 -15.50 -47.25
CA ALA A 12 -28.07 -15.37 -48.07
C ALA A 12 -27.83 -14.10 -48.90
N GLY A 13 -26.60 -13.57 -48.78
CA GLY A 13 -25.86 -13.06 -49.94
C GLY A 13 -25.14 -11.71 -49.81
N ALA A 14 -23.90 -11.76 -49.32
CA ALA A 14 -22.70 -11.10 -49.86
C ALA A 14 -22.53 -9.55 -49.88
N VAL A 15 -21.49 -9.14 -49.12
CA VAL A 15 -20.35 -8.26 -49.49
C VAL A 15 -20.64 -6.79 -49.83
N LEU A 16 -20.21 -5.87 -48.95
CA LEU A 16 -19.42 -4.68 -49.33
C LEU A 16 -18.76 -3.97 -48.12
N CYS A 17 -17.47 -3.66 -48.29
CA CYS A 17 -16.67 -2.55 -47.72
C CYS A 17 -16.56 -2.40 -46.19
N ALA A 18 -15.43 -2.79 -45.58
CA ALA A 18 -14.13 -2.11 -45.55
C ALA A 18 -13.97 -1.14 -44.37
N ALA A 19 -13.01 -1.50 -43.52
CA ALA A 19 -12.15 -0.62 -42.70
C ALA A 19 -12.78 0.24 -41.59
N LEU A 20 -13.04 -0.37 -40.43
CA LEU A 20 -13.04 0.31 -39.13
C LEU A 20 -12.47 -0.64 -38.06
N ALA A 21 -11.16 -0.90 -38.12
CA ALA A 21 -10.46 -1.69 -37.10
C ALA A 21 -9.00 -1.23 -36.97
N VAL A 22 -8.79 0.05 -36.68
CA VAL A 22 -7.54 0.58 -36.12
C VAL A 22 -7.92 1.73 -35.18
N PHE A 23 -7.20 1.89 -34.08
CA PHE A 23 -7.42 2.80 -32.95
C PHE A 23 -8.28 2.25 -31.80
N ALA A 24 -8.05 1.00 -31.41
CA ALA A 24 -7.80 0.77 -29.98
C ALA A 24 -6.32 1.12 -29.76
N GLY A 25 -6.06 2.39 -29.45
CA GLY A 25 -4.74 2.79 -28.98
C GLY A 25 -4.45 1.99 -27.72
N ALA A 26 -3.59 0.98 -27.86
CA ALA A 26 -2.74 0.57 -26.77
C ALA A 26 -1.92 1.81 -26.41
N GLY A 27 -2.47 2.64 -25.50
CA GLY A 27 -1.69 3.57 -24.73
C GLY A 27 -0.70 2.72 -23.95
N ARG A 28 0.49 2.52 -24.54
CA ARG A 28 1.64 2.09 -23.79
C ARG A 28 1.76 3.07 -22.65
N ALA A 29 1.77 2.56 -21.42
CA ALA A 29 2.29 3.28 -20.28
C ALA A 29 3.74 3.67 -20.61
N ASP A 30 3.92 4.86 -21.18
CA ASP A 30 5.23 5.40 -21.51
C ASP A 30 5.83 5.94 -20.21
N SER A 31 6.61 5.08 -19.55
CA SER A 31 7.73 5.35 -18.65
C SER A 31 7.57 6.54 -17.67
N ALA A 32 7.05 6.21 -16.48
CA ALA A 32 7.14 6.79 -15.13
C ALA A 32 7.55 8.27 -14.87
N LEU A 33 8.44 8.95 -15.60
CA LEU A 33 8.84 10.34 -15.31
C LEU A 33 9.21 11.08 -16.61
N SER A 34 8.24 11.76 -17.22
CA SER A 34 8.39 12.41 -18.54
C SER A 34 8.67 13.91 -18.50
N LEU A 35 8.54 14.56 -17.34
CA LEU A 35 8.74 16.01 -17.18
C LEU A 35 10.23 16.34 -17.01
N LYS A 36 10.92 16.56 -18.13
CA LYS A 36 12.36 16.85 -18.18
C LYS A 36 12.76 18.13 -17.43
N GLU A 37 11.85 19.07 -17.24
CA GLU A 37 12.08 20.30 -16.49
C GLU A 37 12.27 20.01 -14.99
N LEU A 38 11.54 19.02 -14.46
CA LEU A 38 11.67 18.57 -13.08
C LEU A 38 12.75 17.50 -12.94
N SER A 39 12.84 16.60 -13.92
CA SER A 39 13.77 15.47 -13.94
C SER A 39 14.47 15.33 -15.30
N PRO A 40 15.57 16.06 -15.53
CA PRO A 40 16.28 16.05 -16.81
C PRO A 40 16.82 14.67 -17.23
N ASN A 41 17.13 13.81 -16.25
CA ASN A 41 17.68 12.48 -16.42
C ASN A 41 16.67 11.35 -16.17
N GLY A 42 15.40 11.68 -15.89
CA GLY A 42 14.36 10.70 -15.55
C GLY A 42 14.53 10.06 -14.16
N ALA A 43 15.36 10.62 -13.28
CA ALA A 43 15.48 10.20 -11.88
C ALA A 43 14.46 10.92 -10.97
N ASP A 44 14.26 10.40 -9.76
CA ASP A 44 13.49 11.11 -8.73
C ASP A 44 14.09 12.51 -8.47
N ALA A 45 13.23 13.54 -8.38
CA ALA A 45 13.61 14.92 -8.13
C ALA A 45 12.97 15.44 -6.83
N CYS A 46 13.72 16.25 -6.08
CA CYS A 46 13.27 16.84 -4.83
C CYS A 46 13.49 18.35 -4.82
N PHE A 47 12.48 19.07 -4.36
CA PHE A 47 12.51 20.51 -4.16
C PHE A 47 11.97 20.81 -2.76
N GLY A 48 12.68 21.62 -1.99
CA GLY A 48 12.29 21.86 -0.61
C GLY A 48 12.61 23.25 -0.11
N ARG A 49 11.93 23.63 0.98
CA ARG A 49 12.28 24.80 1.77
C ARG A 49 11.90 24.58 3.23
N VAL A 50 12.79 25.05 4.10
CA VAL A 50 12.58 25.11 5.55
C VAL A 50 12.67 26.58 5.96
N TYR A 51 11.65 27.05 6.66
CA TYR A 51 11.57 28.41 7.17
C TYR A 51 12.04 28.45 8.62
N ASP A 52 12.92 29.39 8.92
CA ASP A 52 13.40 29.60 10.28
C ASP A 52 12.40 30.40 11.13
N ALA A 53 12.66 30.48 12.43
CA ALA A 53 11.81 31.20 13.37
C ALA A 53 11.72 32.70 13.06
N ALA A 54 12.75 33.30 12.45
CA ALA A 54 12.75 34.74 12.13
C ALA A 54 11.80 35.03 10.95
N HIS A 55 11.87 34.21 9.90
CA HIS A 55 10.93 34.26 8.78
C HIS A 55 9.49 34.06 9.25
N LEU A 56 9.26 33.00 10.02
CA LEU A 56 7.93 32.67 10.53
C LEU A 56 7.38 33.77 11.45
N LYS A 57 8.24 34.46 12.22
CA LYS A 57 7.82 35.63 13.01
C LYS A 57 7.44 36.82 12.13
N ALA A 58 8.11 37.03 11.00
CA ALA A 58 7.82 38.09 10.04
C ALA A 58 6.56 37.83 9.20
N HIS A 59 6.17 36.55 9.07
CA HIS A 59 5.02 36.09 8.30
C HIS A 59 3.99 35.43 9.21
N PRO A 60 3.22 36.19 10.01
CA PRO A 60 2.34 35.63 11.04
C PRO A 60 1.17 34.80 10.49
N HIS A 61 0.86 34.92 9.20
CA HIS A 61 -0.23 34.18 8.57
C HIS A 61 0.25 32.96 7.79
N GLN A 62 1.56 32.73 7.66
CA GLN A 62 2.15 31.53 7.08
C GLN A 62 2.15 30.41 8.13
N LYS A 63 1.38 29.34 7.99
CA LYS A 63 1.45 28.20 8.91
C LYS A 63 2.53 27.21 8.54
N VAL A 64 2.85 27.07 7.26
CA VAL A 64 3.83 26.10 6.76
C VAL A 64 5.24 26.51 7.18
N ALA A 65 5.89 25.67 7.99
CA ALA A 65 7.28 25.83 8.41
C ALA A 65 8.25 25.04 7.51
N ARG A 66 7.77 23.95 6.91
CA ARG A 66 8.54 23.09 6.01
C ARG A 66 7.66 22.69 4.83
N ILE A 67 8.18 22.74 3.62
CA ILE A 67 7.48 22.31 2.41
C ILE A 67 8.44 21.60 1.49
N PHE A 68 8.03 20.44 0.99
CA PHE A 68 8.80 19.62 0.06
C PHE A 68 7.89 19.08 -1.02
N PHE A 69 8.32 19.28 -2.27
CA PHE A 69 7.71 18.68 -3.44
C PHE A 69 8.67 17.66 -4.04
N TYR A 70 8.14 16.48 -4.32
CA TYR A 70 8.87 15.35 -4.84
C TYR A 70 8.21 14.86 -6.12
N TYR A 71 9.00 14.75 -7.19
CA TYR A 71 8.58 14.23 -8.48
C TYR A 71 9.31 12.92 -8.73
N GLY A 72 8.60 11.79 -8.72
CA GLY A 72 9.25 10.50 -8.69
C GLY A 72 8.34 9.35 -8.29
N HIS A 73 8.98 8.22 -8.01
CA HIS A 73 8.32 7.02 -7.47
C HIS A 73 7.89 7.21 -6.02
N ASP A 74 6.80 6.56 -5.60
CA ASP A 74 6.16 6.75 -4.29
C ASP A 74 7.15 6.92 -3.12
N PRO A 75 7.24 8.12 -2.50
CA PRO A 75 8.07 8.35 -1.33
C PRO A 75 7.33 8.07 -0.01
N VAL A 76 6.02 7.78 -0.05
CA VAL A 76 5.14 7.70 1.12
C VAL A 76 4.74 6.29 1.45
N SER A 77 4.29 5.54 0.44
CA SER A 77 4.25 4.09 0.56
C SER A 77 5.61 3.68 1.08
N ARG A 78 5.66 2.68 1.96
CA ARG A 78 6.92 2.16 2.45
C ARG A 78 7.31 1.02 1.54
N PRO A 79 7.92 1.25 0.35
CA PRO A 79 8.39 0.15 -0.46
C PRO A 79 9.45 -0.67 0.31
N ASN A 80 10.09 0.00 1.28
CA ASN A 80 11.01 -0.61 2.21
C ASN A 80 10.37 -1.49 3.27
N GLU A 81 9.05 -1.71 3.30
CA GLU A 81 8.47 -2.69 4.20
C GLU A 81 7.75 -3.87 3.51
N GLU A 82 7.28 -3.76 2.24
CA GLU A 82 6.86 -4.84 1.32
C GLU A 82 6.05 -4.35 0.08
N PRO A 83 6.70 -3.92 -1.01
CA PRO A 83 6.36 -4.36 -2.37
C PRO A 83 7.60 -4.43 -3.29
N PRO A 84 7.48 -5.02 -4.51
CA PRO A 84 8.58 -5.16 -5.44
C PRO A 84 9.19 -3.84 -5.92
N ALA A 85 10.42 -3.93 -6.43
CA ALA A 85 10.95 -2.89 -7.30
C ALA A 85 9.96 -2.68 -8.48
N ASN A 86 9.54 -1.44 -8.71
CA ASN A 86 8.69 -1.02 -9.83
C ASN A 86 7.17 -1.20 -9.66
N GLN A 87 6.62 -0.99 -8.46
CA GLN A 87 5.23 -0.54 -8.42
C GLN A 87 5.17 0.92 -8.88
N ASP A 88 4.99 1.09 -10.19
CA ASP A 88 4.57 2.35 -10.78
C ASP A 88 3.23 2.72 -10.13
N ASN A 89 3.29 3.63 -9.17
CA ASN A 89 2.12 4.33 -8.70
C ASN A 89 1.59 5.20 -9.85
N SER A 90 0.27 5.34 -9.94
CA SER A 90 -0.32 6.20 -10.95
C SER A 90 0.13 7.66 -10.78
N TYR A 91 0.39 8.09 -9.55
CA TYR A 91 0.86 9.44 -9.21
C TYR A 91 2.38 9.59 -9.40
N ASN A 92 2.80 10.75 -9.89
CA ASN A 92 4.21 11.09 -10.08
C ASN A 92 4.64 12.36 -9.34
N GLY A 93 3.71 13.04 -8.65
CA GLY A 93 3.98 14.23 -7.84
C GLY A 93 3.46 14.08 -6.41
N PHE A 94 4.29 14.47 -5.45
CA PHE A 94 4.02 14.33 -4.02
C PHE A 94 4.38 15.63 -3.31
N LEU A 95 3.47 16.13 -2.48
CA LEU A 95 3.67 17.31 -1.66
C LEU A 95 3.59 16.91 -0.20
N THR A 96 4.55 17.36 0.60
CA THR A 96 4.43 17.33 2.05
C THR A 96 4.68 18.70 2.65
N THR A 97 3.91 19.03 3.68
CA THR A 97 4.13 20.23 4.50
C THR A 97 4.14 19.87 5.97
N THR A 98 4.94 20.60 6.75
CA THR A 98 4.86 20.59 8.21
C THR A 98 4.51 22.01 8.65
N VAL A 99 3.35 22.19 9.28
CA VAL A 99 2.96 23.47 9.87
C VAL A 99 3.71 23.71 11.18
N ARG A 100 3.73 24.96 11.64
CA ARG A 100 4.31 25.33 12.94
C ARG A 100 3.77 24.43 14.04
N ASP A 101 4.66 24.02 14.93
CA ASP A 101 4.37 23.20 16.11
C ASP A 101 3.80 21.80 15.83
N ALA A 102 3.68 21.39 14.56
CA ALA A 102 3.31 20.02 14.20
C ALA A 102 4.51 19.08 14.30
N GLU A 103 4.31 17.95 14.99
CA GLU A 103 5.33 16.90 15.10
C GLU A 103 5.53 16.15 13.77
N LYS A 104 4.44 15.98 13.03
CA LYS A 104 4.38 15.17 11.80
C LYS A 104 3.99 16.02 10.59
N PRO A 105 4.51 15.72 9.40
CA PRO A 105 4.02 16.31 8.17
C PRO A 105 2.64 15.77 7.78
N GLU A 106 1.92 16.54 6.99
CA GLU A 106 0.80 16.08 6.16
C GLU A 106 1.27 15.94 4.72
N TRP A 107 0.55 15.16 3.91
CA TRP A 107 0.94 14.91 2.53
C TRP A 107 -0.25 14.74 1.59
N ALA A 108 0.00 15.02 0.32
CA ALA A 108 -0.92 14.82 -0.80
C ALA A 108 -0.13 14.35 -2.02
N SER A 109 -0.80 13.66 -2.95
CA SER A 109 -0.20 13.21 -4.21
C SER A 109 -1.10 13.53 -5.39
N GLY A 110 -0.52 13.52 -6.59
CA GLY A 110 -1.21 13.89 -7.80
C GLY A 110 -0.46 13.53 -9.09
N TRP A 111 -1.14 13.77 -10.20
CA TRP A 111 -0.63 13.62 -11.56
C TRP A 111 -0.14 14.94 -12.10
N CYS A 112 1.17 15.09 -12.22
CA CYS A 112 1.82 16.24 -12.80
C CYS A 112 2.05 16.02 -14.29
N ASN A 113 1.53 16.94 -15.10
CA ASN A 113 1.70 16.99 -16.55
C ASN A 113 1.91 18.42 -17.02
N LYS A 114 2.42 18.61 -18.24
CA LYS A 114 2.41 19.94 -18.87
C LYS A 114 0.98 20.39 -19.15
N ASN A 115 0.73 21.68 -18.98
CA ASN A 115 -0.52 22.32 -19.38
C ASN A 115 -0.77 22.18 -20.89
N ASP A 116 0.30 22.31 -21.68
CA ASP A 116 0.31 21.99 -23.11
C ASP A 116 1.55 21.15 -23.40
N ALA A 117 1.35 19.87 -23.71
CA ALA A 117 2.43 18.93 -24.04
C ALA A 117 3.24 19.36 -25.28
N SER A 118 2.66 20.19 -26.15
CA SER A 118 3.29 20.66 -27.39
C SER A 118 4.15 21.91 -27.18
N ASP A 119 3.95 22.63 -26.08
CA ASP A 119 4.68 23.85 -25.75
C ASP A 119 5.73 23.57 -24.65
N PRO A 120 7.03 23.61 -24.99
CA PRO A 120 8.11 23.45 -24.02
C PRO A 120 8.06 24.45 -22.87
N SER A 121 7.49 25.64 -23.09
CA SER A 121 7.43 26.73 -22.11
C SER A 121 6.18 26.71 -21.23
N SER A 122 5.23 25.81 -21.50
CA SER A 122 4.02 25.69 -20.70
C SER A 122 4.34 25.25 -19.27
N GLY A 123 3.61 25.81 -18.31
CA GLY A 123 3.72 25.41 -16.91
C GLY A 123 3.28 23.96 -16.70
N ILE A 124 3.65 23.40 -15.56
CA ILE A 124 3.25 22.06 -15.15
C ILE A 124 2.05 22.19 -14.20
N ARG A 125 1.02 21.37 -14.39
CA ARG A 125 -0.14 21.28 -13.48
C ARG A 125 -0.18 19.90 -12.88
N CYS A 126 -0.32 19.86 -11.56
CA CYS A 126 -0.51 18.66 -10.79
C CYS A 126 -1.97 18.58 -10.32
N GLY A 127 -2.73 17.66 -10.92
CA GLY A 127 -4.10 17.36 -10.54
C GLY A 127 -4.16 16.28 -9.46
N MET A 128 -5.25 16.24 -8.72
CA MET A 128 -5.59 15.22 -7.74
C MET A 128 -6.92 14.56 -8.10
N ASP A 129 -7.31 13.52 -7.38
CA ASP A 129 -8.65 12.95 -7.48
C ASP A 129 -9.75 13.99 -7.26
N CYS A 130 -10.91 13.73 -7.86
CA CYS A 130 -12.09 14.60 -7.83
C CYS A 130 -11.83 16.00 -8.41
N ASP A 131 -11.03 16.08 -9.48
CA ASP A 131 -10.66 17.32 -10.19
C ASP A 131 -10.03 18.40 -9.29
N ARG A 132 -9.51 17.99 -8.13
CA ARG A 132 -8.77 18.88 -7.23
C ARG A 132 -7.39 19.18 -7.79
N THR A 133 -6.79 20.23 -7.25
CA THR A 133 -5.47 20.67 -7.65
C THR A 133 -4.49 20.46 -6.52
N LEU A 134 -3.38 19.80 -6.82
CA LEU A 134 -2.24 19.73 -5.91
C LEU A 134 -1.46 21.05 -5.95
N ALA A 135 -1.02 21.46 -7.14
CA ALA A 135 -0.30 22.71 -7.38
C ALA A 135 -0.12 23.00 -8.88
N SER A 136 0.19 24.25 -9.20
CA SER A 136 0.89 24.67 -10.42
C SER A 136 2.39 24.79 -10.16
N LEU A 137 3.18 24.35 -11.13
CA LEU A 137 4.63 24.23 -11.02
C LEU A 137 5.32 24.95 -12.17
N LYS A 138 6.37 25.72 -11.84
CA LYS A 138 7.27 26.33 -12.82
C LYS A 138 8.69 26.30 -12.32
N VAL A 139 9.60 25.72 -13.11
CA VAL A 139 11.03 25.74 -12.82
C VAL A 139 11.64 27.02 -13.40
N ASP A 140 12.39 27.75 -12.59
CA ASP A 140 13.13 28.93 -13.04
C ASP A 140 14.47 28.54 -13.70
N ASP A 141 15.12 29.52 -14.30
CA ASP A 141 16.39 29.39 -15.00
C ASP A 141 17.57 29.04 -14.07
N LYS A 142 17.36 29.03 -12.74
CA LYS A 142 18.31 28.55 -11.73
C LYS A 142 17.94 27.16 -11.20
N GLY A 143 16.95 26.50 -11.78
CA GLY A 143 16.47 25.19 -11.35
C GLY A 143 15.66 25.20 -10.05
N LYS A 144 15.20 26.38 -9.58
CA LYS A 144 14.29 26.46 -8.42
C LYS A 144 12.86 26.25 -8.89
N LEU A 145 12.07 25.60 -8.05
CA LEU A 145 10.66 25.32 -8.35
C LEU A 145 9.78 26.38 -7.69
N LEU A 146 9.03 27.13 -8.49
CA LEU A 146 7.87 27.88 -8.02
C LEU A 146 6.68 26.92 -7.95
N LEU A 147 6.14 26.74 -6.74
CA LEU A 147 4.92 26.01 -6.45
C LEU A 147 3.84 27.03 -6.09
N SER A 148 2.77 27.09 -6.88
CA SER A 148 1.65 28.02 -6.71
C SER A 148 0.29 27.32 -6.83
N ASP A 149 -0.79 28.05 -6.62
CA ASP A 149 -2.16 27.53 -6.62
C ASP A 149 -2.35 26.42 -5.57
N LEU A 150 -1.60 26.48 -4.46
CA LEU A 150 -1.79 25.55 -3.36
C LEU A 150 -3.07 25.93 -2.61
N SER A 151 -4.04 25.02 -2.60
CA SER A 151 -5.28 25.26 -1.87
C SER A 151 -5.04 25.24 -0.36
N PRO A 152 -5.63 26.17 0.42
CA PRO A 152 -5.57 26.12 1.88
C PRO A 152 -6.15 24.82 2.47
N ASP A 153 -7.06 24.16 1.76
CA ASP A 153 -7.73 22.93 2.19
C ASP A 153 -7.13 21.66 1.60
N ILE A 154 -5.89 21.72 1.08
CA ILE A 154 -5.25 20.62 0.34
C ILE A 154 -5.32 19.24 1.03
N TYR A 155 -5.29 19.20 2.36
CA TYR A 155 -5.36 17.96 3.17
C TYR A 155 -6.74 17.66 3.75
N LEU A 156 -7.73 18.52 3.51
CA LEU A 156 -9.08 18.36 4.03
C LEU A 156 -9.99 17.69 3.00
N ASP A 157 -11.14 17.21 3.48
CA ASP A 157 -12.21 16.71 2.63
C ASP A 157 -12.67 17.80 1.64
N PRO A 158 -13.10 17.44 0.41
CA PRO A 158 -13.46 18.42 -0.61
C PRO A 158 -14.57 19.40 -0.22
N ASP A 159 -15.43 19.04 0.73
CA ASP A 159 -16.53 19.85 1.23
C ASP A 159 -16.23 20.52 2.60
N ALA A 160 -14.99 20.44 3.10
CA ALA A 160 -14.62 20.90 4.44
C ALA A 160 -14.98 22.38 4.73
N SER A 161 -14.93 23.24 3.70
CA SER A 161 -15.31 24.66 3.85
C SER A 161 -16.81 24.87 4.11
N GLU A 162 -17.65 23.89 3.75
CA GLU A 162 -19.10 23.92 3.90
C GLU A 162 -19.58 23.02 5.05
N SER A 163 -18.88 21.91 5.29
CA SER A 163 -19.25 20.89 6.28
C SER A 163 -18.72 21.17 7.70
N MET A 164 -17.74 22.06 7.84
CA MET A 164 -17.13 22.41 9.13
C MET A 164 -17.50 23.81 9.62
N SER A 165 -17.36 24.04 10.93
CA SER A 165 -17.41 25.40 11.44
C SER A 165 -16.20 26.22 10.94
N LYS A 166 -16.39 27.53 10.74
CA LYS A 166 -15.31 28.44 10.34
C LYS A 166 -14.08 28.36 11.25
N ALA A 167 -14.28 28.14 12.55
CA ALA A 167 -13.19 28.03 13.52
C ALA A 167 -12.38 26.74 13.33
N GLU A 168 -13.05 25.61 13.09
CA GLU A 168 -12.39 24.33 12.83
C GLU A 168 -11.67 24.32 11.48
N TYR A 169 -12.31 24.85 10.44
CA TYR A 169 -11.68 25.02 9.14
C TYR A 169 -10.41 25.87 9.24
N ASN A 170 -10.50 27.06 9.85
CA ASN A 170 -9.35 27.94 10.03
C ASN A 170 -8.25 27.35 10.90
N LYS A 171 -8.54 26.35 11.74
CA LYS A 171 -7.52 25.65 12.52
C LYS A 171 -6.72 24.69 11.63
N GLN A 172 -7.39 23.93 10.78
CA GLN A 172 -6.79 22.85 9.98
C GLN A 172 -6.25 23.33 8.63
N ALA A 173 -6.94 24.25 7.96
CA ALA A 173 -6.50 24.79 6.68
C ALA A 173 -5.13 25.48 6.80
N LEU A 174 -4.37 25.48 5.70
CA LEU A 174 -3.15 26.28 5.59
C LEU A 174 -3.45 27.77 5.73
N GLY A 175 -2.43 28.52 6.09
CA GLY A 175 -2.49 29.95 6.28
C GLY A 175 -2.63 30.72 4.96
N SER A 176 -3.09 31.98 5.04
CA SER A 176 -3.30 32.81 3.85
C SER A 176 -2.00 33.24 3.15
N GLU A 177 -0.85 33.00 3.77
CA GLU A 177 0.49 33.20 3.17
C GLU A 177 1.12 31.88 2.70
N ASP A 178 0.43 30.75 2.83
CA ASP A 178 0.94 29.43 2.44
C ASP A 178 0.64 29.11 0.96
N ASP A 179 1.11 29.97 0.05
CA ASP A 179 1.10 29.76 -1.40
C ASP A 179 2.31 30.47 -2.05
N ASN A 180 2.57 30.20 -3.33
CA ASN A 180 3.67 30.80 -4.11
C ASN A 180 5.06 30.52 -3.51
N PHE A 181 5.26 29.29 -3.05
CA PHE A 181 6.51 28.83 -2.50
C PHE A 181 7.60 28.74 -3.57
N LYS A 182 8.76 29.32 -3.28
CA LYS A 182 9.98 29.08 -4.05
C LYS A 182 10.75 27.99 -3.36
N LEU A 183 10.96 26.86 -4.02
CA LEU A 183 11.60 25.67 -3.47
C LEU A 183 12.97 25.50 -4.13
N ASP A 184 13.95 25.15 -3.30
CA ASP A 184 15.33 24.94 -3.72
C ASP A 184 15.49 23.47 -4.15
N PRO A 185 16.21 23.17 -5.26
CA PRO A 185 16.49 21.79 -5.62
C PRO A 185 17.36 21.13 -4.55
N MET A 186 17.05 19.88 -4.21
CA MET A 186 17.70 19.10 -3.15
C MET A 186 17.93 17.65 -3.61
N PRO A 187 18.84 16.89 -2.95
CA PRO A 187 18.94 15.45 -3.17
C PRO A 187 17.60 14.75 -2.92
N ALA A 188 17.23 13.76 -3.75
CA ALA A 188 15.98 13.01 -3.65
C ALA A 188 15.74 12.44 -2.24
N ASP A 189 16.81 11.97 -1.58
CA ASP A 189 16.78 11.43 -0.22
C ASP A 189 16.31 12.45 0.82
N SER A 190 16.44 13.76 0.55
CA SER A 190 15.94 14.81 1.46
C SER A 190 14.43 14.79 1.54
N CYS A 191 13.73 14.67 0.40
CA CYS A 191 12.28 14.52 0.38
C CYS A 191 11.87 13.18 1.00
N LYS A 192 12.54 12.07 0.65
CA LYS A 192 12.27 10.75 1.24
C LYS A 192 12.37 10.77 2.77
N ALA A 193 13.36 11.49 3.32
CA ALA A 193 13.50 11.68 4.76
C ALA A 193 12.34 12.49 5.37
N GLU A 194 11.82 13.50 4.68
CA GLU A 194 10.66 14.27 5.17
C GLU A 194 9.37 13.43 5.14
N PHE A 195 9.10 12.71 4.05
CA PHE A 195 7.95 11.81 3.97
C PHE A 195 8.03 10.68 5.03
N ALA A 196 9.23 10.18 5.32
CA ALA A 196 9.44 9.17 6.38
C ALA A 196 9.08 9.68 7.80
N ARG A 197 8.89 10.99 8.01
CA ARG A 197 8.43 11.55 9.31
C ARG A 197 6.92 11.39 9.53
N ILE A 198 6.14 11.15 8.48
CA ILE A 198 4.67 11.00 8.55
C ILE A 198 4.32 9.79 9.42
N ASP A 199 4.94 8.67 9.09
CA ASP A 199 4.89 7.45 9.86
C ASP A 199 6.34 6.97 10.01
N PRO A 200 7.01 7.25 11.14
CA PRO A 200 8.39 6.83 11.36
C PRO A 200 8.45 5.32 11.66
N ILE A 201 9.47 4.67 11.12
CA ILE A 201 9.74 3.25 11.39
C ILE A 201 10.17 3.10 12.85
N ASP A 202 9.54 2.20 13.60
CA ASP A 202 10.03 1.80 14.92
C ASP A 202 11.32 0.97 14.76
N PRO A 203 12.50 1.51 15.13
CA PRO A 203 13.76 0.80 14.95
C PRO A 203 13.82 -0.49 15.78
N ALA A 204 13.00 -0.63 16.84
CA ALA A 204 12.95 -1.84 17.65
C ALA A 204 12.38 -3.06 16.88
N LEU A 205 11.67 -2.83 15.78
CA LEU A 205 11.11 -3.90 14.94
C LEU A 205 12.17 -4.58 14.06
N GLY A 206 13.32 -3.95 13.85
CA GLY A 206 14.38 -4.43 12.97
C GLY A 206 13.97 -4.47 11.50
N ASP A 207 14.71 -5.25 10.72
CA ASP A 207 14.51 -5.35 9.27
C ASP A 207 13.11 -5.86 8.87
N PRO A 208 12.59 -5.47 7.70
CA PRO A 208 11.37 -6.01 7.09
C PRO A 208 11.37 -7.53 6.93
N LEU A 209 10.18 -8.12 6.80
CA LEU A 209 10.05 -9.57 6.65
C LEU A 209 10.73 -10.10 5.38
N ARG A 210 10.65 -9.43 4.21
CA ARG A 210 11.34 -9.82 2.97
C ARG A 210 12.86 -9.76 3.06
N VAL A 211 13.40 -8.95 3.97
CA VAL A 211 14.84 -8.90 4.20
C VAL A 211 15.24 -10.06 5.10
N ARG A 212 14.45 -10.32 6.15
CA ARG A 212 14.69 -11.38 7.13
C ARG A 212 14.45 -12.79 6.57
N LEU A 213 13.51 -12.95 5.65
CA LEU A 213 13.09 -14.21 5.04
C LEU A 213 13.49 -14.21 3.57
N LYS A 214 13.99 -15.34 3.07
CA LYS A 214 14.47 -15.46 1.69
C LYS A 214 13.58 -16.39 0.86
N PRO A 215 13.45 -16.13 -0.46
CA PRO A 215 12.58 -16.92 -1.33
C PRO A 215 12.95 -18.40 -1.39
N ASP A 216 14.22 -18.74 -1.15
CA ASP A 216 14.81 -20.07 -1.26
C ASP A 216 15.14 -20.72 0.10
N GLN A 217 14.78 -20.06 1.22
CA GLN A 217 15.12 -20.55 2.56
C GLN A 217 13.87 -20.92 3.37
N PRO A 218 13.91 -22.06 4.10
CA PRO A 218 12.82 -22.43 4.98
C PRO A 218 12.84 -21.56 6.25
N PHE A 219 11.67 -21.29 6.82
CA PHE A 219 11.55 -20.63 8.13
C PHE A 219 10.47 -21.28 9.00
N CYS A 220 10.59 -21.11 10.32
CA CYS A 220 9.65 -21.66 11.29
C CYS A 220 9.50 -20.65 12.43
N PHE A 221 8.27 -20.20 12.65
CA PHE A 221 7.88 -19.36 13.76
C PHE A 221 6.75 -20.02 14.51
N GLY A 222 6.74 -19.91 15.84
CA GLY A 222 5.67 -20.53 16.60
C GLY A 222 5.52 -19.98 18.00
N ARG A 223 4.46 -20.47 18.65
CA ARG A 223 4.24 -20.27 20.08
C ARG A 223 3.49 -21.46 20.64
N ASP A 224 3.92 -21.88 21.83
CA ASP A 224 3.23 -22.84 22.67
C ASP A 224 2.72 -22.12 23.91
N TYR A 225 1.51 -22.46 24.32
CA TYR A 225 0.88 -21.93 25.51
C TYR A 225 0.78 -23.03 26.55
N ASP A 226 1.31 -22.75 27.74
CA ASP A 226 1.25 -23.66 28.88
C ASP A 226 -0.14 -23.65 29.55
N ASP A 227 -0.34 -24.61 30.44
CA ASP A 227 -1.62 -24.73 31.17
C ASP A 227 -1.92 -23.52 32.04
N GLN A 228 -0.91 -22.79 32.52
CA GLN A 228 -1.12 -21.60 33.35
C GLN A 228 -1.70 -20.44 32.53
N HIS A 229 -1.12 -20.15 31.37
CA HIS A 229 -1.62 -19.16 30.42
C HIS A 229 -3.02 -19.53 29.94
N LEU A 230 -3.24 -20.80 29.61
CA LEU A 230 -4.53 -21.27 29.12
C LEU A 230 -5.63 -21.17 30.21
N LYS A 231 -5.29 -21.37 31.49
CA LYS A 231 -6.21 -21.13 32.62
C LYS A 231 -6.58 -19.65 32.78
N SER A 232 -5.63 -18.73 32.59
CA SER A 232 -5.92 -17.29 32.69
C SER A 232 -6.61 -16.70 31.45
N HIS A 233 -6.62 -17.42 30.33
CA HIS A 233 -7.30 -17.03 29.08
C HIS A 233 -8.33 -18.09 28.67
N PRO A 234 -9.47 -18.19 29.38
CA PRO A 234 -10.44 -19.28 29.17
C PRO A 234 -11.12 -19.23 27.78
N SER A 235 -11.06 -18.10 27.08
CA SER A 235 -11.63 -17.95 25.73
C SER A 235 -10.67 -18.33 24.61
N GLN A 236 -9.37 -18.49 24.88
CA GLN A 236 -8.37 -18.89 23.89
C GLN A 236 -8.47 -20.38 23.58
N LEU A 237 -8.80 -20.76 22.35
CA LEU A 237 -8.86 -22.14 21.91
C LEU A 237 -7.50 -22.69 21.49
N THR A 238 -6.60 -21.82 21.02
CA THR A 238 -5.28 -22.21 20.52
C THR A 238 -4.33 -22.60 21.65
N LYS A 239 -3.82 -23.83 21.59
CA LYS A 239 -2.75 -24.34 22.46
C LYS A 239 -1.36 -24.13 21.85
N SER A 240 -1.24 -24.32 20.54
CA SER A 240 -0.01 -24.04 19.82
C SER A 240 -0.32 -23.52 18.42
N ILE A 241 0.54 -22.66 17.91
CA ILE A 241 0.48 -22.15 16.54
C ILE A 241 1.88 -22.19 15.93
N ARG A 242 1.96 -22.51 14.64
CA ARG A 242 3.16 -22.44 13.80
C ARG A 242 2.85 -21.70 12.52
N VAL A 243 3.79 -20.89 12.05
CA VAL A 243 3.83 -20.29 10.72
C VAL A 243 5.16 -20.70 10.12
N PHE A 244 5.14 -21.40 9.00
CA PHE A 244 6.34 -22.00 8.45
C PHE A 244 6.34 -22.10 6.93
N ARG A 245 7.54 -22.32 6.43
CA ARG A 245 7.82 -22.63 5.05
C ARG A 245 8.82 -23.77 5.00
N GLY A 246 8.40 -24.90 4.46
CA GLY A 246 9.18 -26.12 4.33
C GLY A 246 9.46 -26.47 2.87
N PRO A 247 9.95 -27.69 2.59
CA PRO A 247 10.30 -28.13 1.24
C PRO A 247 9.15 -28.02 0.23
N ILE A 248 7.90 -28.22 0.66
CA ILE A 248 6.72 -28.17 -0.21
C ILE A 248 6.47 -26.74 -0.70
N GLU A 249 6.42 -25.77 0.22
CA GLU A 249 6.19 -24.36 -0.11
C GLU A 249 7.37 -23.73 -0.88
N LEU A 250 8.59 -24.21 -0.62
CA LEU A 250 9.78 -23.81 -1.39
C LEU A 250 9.69 -24.33 -2.83
N ALA A 251 9.32 -25.59 -3.02
CA ALA A 251 9.15 -26.16 -4.36
C ALA A 251 8.01 -25.49 -5.14
N ALA A 252 6.89 -25.16 -4.49
CA ALA A 252 5.76 -24.45 -5.10
C ALA A 252 6.18 -23.09 -5.67
N PHE A 253 6.92 -22.30 -4.89
CA PHE A 253 7.43 -21.01 -5.35
C PHE A 253 8.53 -21.14 -6.40
N ALA A 254 9.41 -22.14 -6.29
CA ALA A 254 10.42 -22.39 -7.33
C ALA A 254 9.78 -22.74 -8.69
N ALA A 255 8.58 -23.33 -8.69
CA ALA A 255 7.86 -23.72 -9.90
C ALA A 255 7.12 -22.57 -10.60
N GLY A 256 6.72 -21.51 -9.87
CA GLY A 256 5.86 -20.46 -10.45
C GLY A 256 5.88 -19.10 -9.75
N GLY A 257 6.76 -18.90 -8.77
CA GLY A 257 6.99 -17.62 -8.11
C GLY A 257 8.05 -16.79 -8.83
N ASP A 258 8.14 -15.51 -8.45
CA ASP A 258 9.11 -14.57 -8.98
C ASP A 258 9.98 -14.00 -7.86
N ALA A 259 11.25 -14.40 -7.85
CA ALA A 259 12.20 -13.94 -6.83
C ALA A 259 12.49 -12.43 -6.91
N ALA A 260 12.32 -11.80 -8.08
CA ALA A 260 12.47 -10.35 -8.22
C ALA A 260 11.32 -9.59 -7.55
N ASN A 261 10.15 -10.22 -7.45
CA ASN A 261 8.94 -9.67 -6.84
C ASN A 261 8.66 -10.24 -5.44
N TRP A 262 9.67 -10.83 -4.79
CA TRP A 262 9.54 -11.37 -3.43
C TRP A 262 9.00 -10.29 -2.45
N PRO A 263 7.96 -10.59 -1.64
CA PRO A 263 7.39 -11.90 -1.31
C PRO A 263 6.12 -12.28 -2.09
N ASP A 264 5.83 -11.64 -3.23
CA ASP A 264 4.62 -11.90 -3.99
C ASP A 264 4.56 -13.34 -4.51
N GLY A 265 3.46 -14.03 -4.16
CA GLY A 265 3.27 -15.44 -4.47
C GLY A 265 3.96 -16.41 -3.50
N ALA A 266 4.52 -15.91 -2.38
CA ALA A 266 5.12 -16.78 -1.37
C ALA A 266 4.06 -17.66 -0.70
N ASP A 267 4.14 -18.97 -0.90
CA ASP A 267 3.31 -19.92 -0.15
C ASP A 267 3.89 -20.15 1.25
N ILE A 268 3.02 -20.18 2.26
CA ILE A 268 3.33 -20.53 3.65
C ILE A 268 2.28 -21.50 4.19
N ALA A 269 2.63 -22.20 5.26
CA ALA A 269 1.69 -23.02 6.02
C ALA A 269 1.53 -22.48 7.44
N VAL A 270 0.29 -22.48 7.92
CA VAL A 270 -0.05 -22.16 9.31
C VAL A 270 -0.68 -23.40 9.94
N SER A 271 -0.06 -23.93 11.00
CA SER A 271 -0.63 -25.03 11.76
C SER A 271 -1.08 -24.60 13.15
N VAL A 272 -2.32 -24.93 13.52
CA VAL A 272 -2.90 -24.62 14.82
C VAL A 272 -3.34 -25.91 15.51
N THR A 273 -2.99 -26.06 16.78
CA THR A 273 -3.50 -27.12 17.66
C THR A 273 -4.39 -26.48 18.71
N THR A 274 -5.62 -26.99 18.86
CA THR A 274 -6.57 -26.45 19.85
C THR A 274 -6.65 -27.30 21.11
N ARG A 275 -7.27 -26.74 22.16
CA ARG A 275 -7.59 -27.45 23.40
C ARG A 275 -8.59 -28.60 23.19
N GLN A 276 -9.43 -28.54 22.15
CA GLN A 276 -10.49 -29.51 21.92
C GLN A 276 -10.00 -30.59 20.93
N LYS A 277 -9.90 -31.84 21.40
CA LYS A 277 -9.54 -33.04 20.62
C LYS A 277 -8.12 -33.09 20.01
N GLY A 278 -7.23 -32.14 20.32
CA GLY A 278 -5.79 -32.23 20.00
C GLY A 278 -5.44 -32.32 18.50
N ALA A 279 -6.42 -32.19 17.61
CA ALA A 279 -6.20 -32.26 16.17
C ALA A 279 -5.42 -31.01 15.73
N LYS A 280 -4.24 -31.23 15.16
CA LYS A 280 -3.45 -30.22 14.44
C LYS A 280 -4.16 -29.96 13.11
N ILE A 281 -4.44 -28.71 12.83
CA ILE A 281 -5.03 -28.26 11.57
C ILE A 281 -3.97 -27.43 10.87
N THR A 282 -3.67 -27.75 9.61
CA THR A 282 -2.71 -27.00 8.80
C THR A 282 -3.45 -26.40 7.61
N GLN A 283 -3.26 -25.10 7.40
CA GLN A 283 -3.80 -24.36 6.28
C GLN A 283 -2.67 -23.65 5.53
N THR A 284 -2.71 -23.74 4.20
CA THR A 284 -1.79 -23.04 3.31
C THR A 284 -2.31 -21.66 2.95
N TYR A 285 -1.42 -20.68 2.85
CA TYR A 285 -1.71 -19.33 2.40
C TYR A 285 -0.72 -18.89 1.33
N SER A 286 -1.19 -18.09 0.38
CA SER A 286 -0.35 -17.39 -0.60
C SER A 286 -0.24 -15.94 -0.16
N CYS A 287 0.97 -15.47 0.04
CA CYS A 287 1.27 -14.12 0.52
C CYS A 287 1.64 -13.17 -0.62
N GLN A 288 1.40 -11.89 -0.35
CA GLN A 288 1.89 -10.76 -1.11
C GLN A 288 2.35 -9.67 -0.15
N GLY A 289 3.29 -8.86 -0.63
CA GLY A 289 3.74 -7.69 0.08
C GLY A 289 2.67 -6.63 0.17
N GLU A 290 2.46 -6.05 1.35
CA GLU A 290 1.57 -4.90 1.52
C GLU A 290 2.10 -3.97 2.62
N ALA A 291 2.70 -2.84 2.22
CA ALA A 291 3.22 -1.82 3.13
C ALA A 291 4.12 -2.43 4.22
N ASP A 292 3.70 -2.51 5.49
CA ASP A 292 4.51 -3.02 6.60
C ASP A 292 4.36 -4.53 6.90
N GLN A 293 3.57 -5.23 6.09
CA GLN A 293 3.06 -6.56 6.38
C GLN A 293 2.99 -7.44 5.14
N TRP A 294 2.81 -8.75 5.35
CA TRP A 294 2.42 -9.67 4.29
C TRP A 294 0.93 -9.92 4.42
N ARG A 295 0.16 -9.63 3.37
CA ARG A 295 -1.23 -10.07 3.28
C ARG A 295 -1.24 -11.46 2.65
N CYS A 296 -1.77 -12.44 3.36
CA CYS A 296 -1.79 -13.83 2.91
C CYS A 296 -3.22 -14.35 2.83
N SER A 297 -3.64 -14.73 1.63
CA SER A 297 -4.97 -15.30 1.38
C SER A 297 -4.90 -16.82 1.41
N ALA A 298 -5.88 -17.47 2.04
CA ALA A 298 -5.93 -18.92 2.15
C ALA A 298 -6.01 -19.55 0.75
N SER A 299 -5.17 -20.55 0.54
CA SER A 299 -4.97 -21.18 -0.76
C SER A 299 -5.51 -22.60 -0.73
N ALA A 300 -6.35 -22.92 -1.72
CA ALA A 300 -6.78 -24.31 -1.96
C ALA A 300 -5.75 -25.10 -2.78
N LYS A 301 -4.66 -24.47 -3.26
CA LYS A 301 -3.63 -25.13 -4.10
C LYS A 301 -3.06 -26.41 -3.46
N MET A 302 -3.08 -26.48 -2.13
CA MET A 302 -2.57 -27.61 -1.35
C MET A 302 -3.62 -28.16 -0.36
N SER A 303 -4.92 -27.92 -0.61
CA SER A 303 -6.02 -28.36 0.25
C SER A 303 -6.93 -29.34 -0.49
N ASP A 304 -7.32 -30.42 0.18
CA ASP A 304 -8.25 -31.43 -0.34
C ASP A 304 -9.73 -31.04 -0.18
N PHE A 305 -10.02 -29.84 0.36
CA PHE A 305 -11.39 -29.45 0.73
C PHE A 305 -12.08 -28.57 -0.33
N PRO A 306 -13.30 -28.92 -0.79
CA PRO A 306 -13.98 -28.27 -1.93
C PRO A 306 -14.74 -26.97 -1.58
N CYS A 307 -14.31 -26.21 -0.56
CA CYS A 307 -15.01 -24.99 -0.14
C CYS A 307 -14.27 -23.70 -0.54
N ASP A 308 -15.01 -22.62 -0.77
CA ASP A 308 -14.44 -21.31 -1.08
C ASP A 308 -13.82 -20.67 0.18
N ILE A 309 -12.49 -20.64 0.22
CA ILE A 309 -11.68 -20.03 1.28
C ILE A 309 -10.95 -18.77 0.81
N SER A 310 -11.20 -18.32 -0.43
CA SER A 310 -10.44 -17.23 -1.07
C SER A 310 -10.48 -15.90 -0.31
N GLN A 311 -11.53 -15.69 0.49
CA GLN A 311 -11.75 -14.50 1.32
C GLN A 311 -11.18 -14.62 2.75
N LYS A 312 -10.46 -15.70 3.07
CA LYS A 312 -9.87 -15.92 4.40
C LYS A 312 -8.43 -15.47 4.40
N GLU A 313 -8.16 -14.35 5.07
CA GLU A 313 -6.82 -13.74 5.09
C GLU A 313 -6.15 -13.88 6.45
N ILE A 314 -4.84 -13.79 6.45
CA ILE A 314 -4.02 -13.49 7.63
C ILE A 314 -2.99 -12.43 7.24
N PHE A 315 -2.49 -11.72 8.23
CA PHE A 315 -1.47 -10.70 8.09
C PHE A 315 -0.25 -11.13 8.89
N LEU A 316 0.92 -11.16 8.24
CA LEU A 316 2.19 -11.36 8.92
C LEU A 316 2.88 -10.02 9.08
N LYS A 317 3.26 -9.69 10.31
CA LYS A 317 4.07 -8.50 10.62
C LYS A 317 5.37 -8.90 11.24
N ARG A 318 6.42 -8.11 11.01
CA ARG A 318 7.62 -8.21 11.83
C ARG A 318 7.31 -7.81 13.27
N GLY A 319 7.88 -8.54 14.21
CA GLY A 319 7.93 -8.14 15.61
C GLY A 319 9.37 -7.87 16.05
N PRO A 320 9.55 -7.25 17.23
CA PRO A 320 10.87 -6.92 17.76
C PRO A 320 11.70 -8.19 18.00
N ASN A 321 13.02 -8.04 18.04
CA ASN A 321 13.97 -9.12 18.35
C ASN A 321 13.80 -10.35 17.44
N GLY A 322 13.51 -10.15 16.16
CA GLY A 322 13.36 -11.27 15.22
C GLY A 322 12.07 -12.07 15.42
N THR A 323 11.08 -11.57 16.17
CA THR A 323 9.75 -12.22 16.26
C THR A 323 8.87 -11.92 15.05
N MET A 324 7.76 -12.64 14.91
CA MET A 324 6.73 -12.41 13.89
C MET A 324 5.38 -12.31 14.58
N MET A 325 4.50 -11.43 14.10
CA MET A 325 3.08 -11.48 14.48
C MET A 325 2.28 -12.08 13.34
N VAL A 326 1.36 -12.98 13.66
CA VAL A 326 0.29 -13.40 12.75
C VAL A 326 -1.03 -12.90 13.31
N ALA A 327 -1.82 -12.25 12.46
CA ALA A 327 -3.09 -11.69 12.86
C ALA A 327 -4.16 -11.94 11.79
N ASN A 328 -5.38 -12.12 12.24
CA ASN A 328 -6.54 -11.73 11.46
C ASN A 328 -7.35 -10.82 12.41
N PRO A 329 -7.48 -9.51 12.13
CA PRO A 329 -8.20 -8.61 13.03
C PRO A 329 -9.72 -8.70 12.83
N ASN A 330 -10.13 -8.93 11.58
CA ASN A 330 -11.53 -9.00 11.16
C ASN A 330 -12.19 -10.33 11.59
N ASN A 331 -11.43 -11.42 11.58
CA ASN A 331 -11.80 -12.77 12.02
C ASN A 331 -10.64 -13.36 12.85
N ALA A 332 -10.78 -14.42 13.64
CA ALA A 332 -9.58 -15.03 14.25
C ALA A 332 -8.74 -15.78 13.22
N VAL A 333 -7.48 -16.06 13.56
CA VAL A 333 -6.68 -17.05 12.82
C VAL A 333 -7.39 -18.40 12.94
N ALA A 334 -7.42 -19.15 11.83
CA ALA A 334 -8.17 -20.39 11.75
C ALA A 334 -7.70 -21.40 12.81
N ALA A 335 -8.47 -21.55 13.89
CA ALA A 335 -8.30 -22.59 14.90
C ALA A 335 -9.14 -23.85 14.60
N VAL A 336 -9.96 -23.80 13.56
CA VAL A 336 -10.75 -24.90 13.02
C VAL A 336 -10.50 -24.99 11.52
N ASP A 337 -10.82 -26.14 10.93
CA ASP A 337 -10.78 -26.34 9.48
C ASP A 337 -11.68 -25.28 8.83
N LEU A 338 -11.10 -24.50 7.91
CA LEU A 338 -11.78 -23.40 7.22
C LEU A 338 -13.00 -23.86 6.42
N CYS A 339 -13.06 -25.14 6.05
CA CYS A 339 -14.19 -25.76 5.38
C CYS A 339 -15.19 -26.44 6.32
N SER A 340 -14.94 -26.41 7.63
CA SER A 340 -15.88 -26.95 8.61
C SER A 340 -17.06 -26.00 8.83
N LYS A 341 -18.26 -26.57 9.07
CA LYS A 341 -19.46 -25.80 9.45
C LYS A 341 -19.27 -24.98 10.74
N THR A 342 -18.31 -25.35 11.57
CA THR A 342 -17.94 -24.65 12.81
C THR A 342 -17.14 -23.37 12.55
N ALA A 343 -16.46 -23.26 11.40
CA ALA A 343 -15.74 -22.05 10.97
C ALA A 343 -16.66 -20.87 10.60
N ASN A 344 -17.97 -21.12 10.45
CA ASN A 344 -18.99 -20.08 10.31
C ASN A 344 -19.34 -19.41 11.66
N GLY A 345 -18.79 -19.89 12.78
CA GLY A 345 -18.95 -19.28 14.09
C GLY A 345 -17.96 -18.13 14.30
N LYS A 346 -18.43 -17.02 14.88
CA LYS A 346 -17.56 -15.93 15.37
C LYS A 346 -16.52 -16.51 16.33
N THR A 347 -15.27 -16.52 15.89
CA THR A 347 -14.13 -16.91 16.72
C THR A 347 -13.96 -15.92 17.87
N LYS A 348 -13.68 -16.43 19.08
CA LYS A 348 -13.59 -15.62 20.31
C LYS A 348 -12.32 -14.75 20.32
N SER A 349 -12.38 -13.64 21.07
CA SER A 349 -11.47 -12.48 20.98
C SER A 349 -9.97 -12.78 21.13
N ASP A 350 -9.59 -13.84 21.83
CA ASP A 350 -8.19 -14.09 22.25
C ASP A 350 -7.33 -14.78 21.16
N ASP A 351 -7.94 -15.37 20.13
CA ASP A 351 -7.24 -16.09 19.04
C ASP A 351 -7.03 -15.23 17.78
N LYS A 352 -7.05 -13.90 17.92
CA LYS A 352 -6.97 -12.98 16.77
C LYS A 352 -5.55 -12.59 16.39
N VAL A 353 -4.65 -12.52 17.37
CA VAL A 353 -3.28 -12.03 17.19
C VAL A 353 -2.33 -12.90 18.00
N PHE A 354 -1.29 -13.42 17.33
CA PHE A 354 -0.27 -14.24 17.96
C PHE A 354 1.10 -13.62 17.71
N ARG A 355 1.86 -13.40 18.79
CA ARG A 355 3.29 -13.14 18.71
C ARG A 355 4.04 -14.46 18.71
N LEU A 356 4.80 -14.71 17.67
CA LEU A 356 5.53 -15.94 17.39
C LEU A 356 7.03 -15.73 17.52
N GLN A 357 7.72 -16.73 18.06
CA GLN A 357 9.16 -16.76 18.20
C GLN A 357 9.78 -17.60 17.07
N PRO A 358 11.00 -17.26 16.62
CA PRO A 358 11.74 -18.15 15.72
C PRO A 358 11.96 -19.50 16.41
N MET A 359 11.80 -20.57 15.65
CA MET A 359 11.92 -21.95 16.11
C MET A 359 12.76 -22.75 15.10
N PRO A 360 13.40 -23.85 15.53
CA PRO A 360 14.06 -24.75 14.60
C PRO A 360 13.05 -25.36 13.64
N GLN A 361 13.45 -25.65 12.40
CA GLN A 361 12.59 -26.27 11.39
C GLN A 361 11.88 -27.54 11.89
N SER A 362 12.54 -28.34 12.73
CA SER A 362 11.98 -29.54 13.34
C SER A 362 10.74 -29.29 14.21
N ALA A 363 10.51 -28.06 14.69
CA ALA A 363 9.32 -27.69 15.47
C ALA A 363 8.10 -27.35 14.60
N CYS A 364 8.31 -27.14 13.29
CA CYS A 364 7.27 -26.89 12.30
C CYS A 364 7.10 -28.03 11.29
N ALA A 365 8.10 -28.92 11.18
CA ALA A 365 8.03 -30.13 10.37
C ALA A 365 6.66 -30.84 10.62
N PRO A 366 5.91 -31.15 9.54
CA PRO A 366 4.60 -31.79 9.63
C PRO A 366 4.53 -32.98 10.58
#